data_AF-A0AAF0MLN8-F1
#
_entry.id   AF-A0AAF0MLN8-F1
#
_cell.length_a   1.000
_cell.length_b   1.000
_cell.length_c   1.000
_cell.angle_alpha   90.00
_cell.angle_beta   90.00
_cell.angle_gamma   90.00
#
_symmetry.space_group_name_H-M   'P 1'
#
loop_
_entity.id
_entity.type
_entity.pdbx_description
1 polymer ?
#
loop_
_entity_poly.entity_id
_entity_poly.type
_entity_poly.pdbx_seq_one_letter_code
_entity_poly.pdbx_strand_id
1 'polypeptide(L)'
;MNSANKGKWGDPWPTTYTGTTSDGIHHPTVVKLKPCPFCGAPAKIMKGCGEDWVQCVNPKCSCCSSMHTNTQMAIEIWNRRARE
;
A
#
# COMPACT_ATOMS: atom_id res chain seq x y z
N MET A 1 4.78 -34.37 22.43
CA MET A 1 5.56 -33.46 23.30
C MET A 1 5.79 -32.17 22.55
N ASN A 2 5.57 -31.07 23.25
CA ASN A 2 5.42 -29.70 22.76
C ASN A 2 6.67 -29.17 22.03
N SER A 3 6.45 -28.26 21.09
CA SER A 3 7.08 -26.93 21.15
C SER A 3 6.31 -25.94 20.29
N ALA A 4 5.55 -25.10 20.99
CA ALA A 4 4.93 -23.90 20.46
C ALA A 4 6.02 -22.91 20.05
N ASN A 5 6.00 -22.43 18.79
CA ASN A 5 6.76 -21.24 18.44
C ASN A 5 5.79 -20.06 18.37
N LYS A 6 5.83 -19.23 19.41
CA LYS A 6 5.07 -18.01 19.57
C LYS A 6 5.65 -16.94 18.64
N GLY A 7 5.06 -16.76 17.48
CA GLY A 7 5.27 -15.61 16.59
C GLY A 7 4.07 -14.66 16.69
N LYS A 8 4.34 -13.39 16.94
CA LYS A 8 3.42 -12.41 17.53
C LYS A 8 2.30 -11.96 16.57
N TRP A 9 1.09 -11.83 17.11
CA TRP A 9 0.02 -11.01 16.55
C TRP A 9 0.30 -9.55 16.92
N GLY A 10 0.70 -8.68 15.98
CA GLY A 10 1.04 -7.32 16.38
C GLY A 10 1.48 -6.27 15.35
N ASP A 11 1.36 -6.48 14.03
CA ASP A 11 1.85 -5.48 13.06
C ASP A 11 0.70 -4.79 12.27
N PRO A 12 0.56 -3.45 12.33
CA PRO A 12 -0.44 -2.72 11.56
C PRO A 12 0.01 -2.42 10.11
N TRP A 13 -0.15 -3.39 9.19
CA TRP A 13 -0.12 -3.28 7.69
C TRP A 13 1.19 -2.70 7.03
N PRO A 14 1.47 -2.93 5.72
CA PRO A 14 0.54 -3.30 4.67
C PRO A 14 0.73 -4.67 4.00
N THR A 15 -0.39 -5.25 3.59
CA THR A 15 -0.54 -6.55 2.95
C THR A 15 0.20 -6.62 1.63
N THR A 16 1.25 -7.43 1.66
CA THR A 16 1.97 -7.94 0.51
C THR A 16 1.04 -8.79 -0.36
N TYR A 17 0.77 -8.33 -1.59
CA TYR A 17 0.14 -9.13 -2.64
C TYR A 17 1.24 -9.86 -3.42
N THR A 18 1.24 -11.18 -3.40
CA THR A 18 2.24 -12.01 -4.11
C THR A 18 1.68 -12.51 -5.44
N GLY A 19 2.14 -11.93 -6.55
CA GLY A 19 2.03 -12.53 -7.89
C GLY A 19 3.31 -13.31 -8.20
N THR A 20 3.18 -14.58 -8.57
CA THR A 20 4.29 -15.52 -8.81
C THR A 20 4.62 -15.56 -10.29
N THR A 21 5.77 -15.01 -10.70
CA THR A 21 6.39 -15.30 -12.01
C THR A 21 7.76 -15.92 -11.78
N SER A 22 8.02 -17.01 -12.50
CA SER A 22 9.05 -18.02 -12.23
C SER A 22 10.35 -17.83 -13.02
N ASP A 23 10.75 -16.60 -13.35
CA ASP A 23 11.97 -16.33 -14.11
C ASP A 23 12.89 -15.35 -13.37
N GLY A 24 14.17 -15.71 -13.26
CA GLY A 24 15.10 -15.32 -12.20
C GLY A 24 15.36 -13.81 -12.01
N ILE A 25 15.58 -13.44 -10.75
CA ILE A 25 15.99 -12.12 -10.23
C ILE A 25 15.10 -10.95 -10.71
N HIS A 26 13.80 -11.00 -10.40
CA HIS A 26 13.05 -9.79 -10.13
C HIS A 26 13.07 -9.53 -8.63
N HIS A 27 13.77 -8.48 -8.19
CA HIS A 27 13.40 -7.87 -6.92
C HIS A 27 11.89 -7.57 -7.03
N PRO A 28 11.03 -8.09 -6.13
CA PRO A 28 9.69 -7.55 -6.04
C PRO A 28 9.90 -6.08 -5.68
N THR A 29 9.71 -5.18 -6.64
CA THR A 29 9.61 -3.76 -6.36
C THR A 29 8.33 -3.62 -5.54
N VAL A 30 8.47 -3.79 -4.23
CA VAL A 30 7.44 -3.45 -3.26
C VAL A 30 7.26 -1.96 -3.41
N VAL A 31 6.30 -1.54 -4.25
CA VAL A 31 6.05 -0.13 -4.50
C VAL A 31 5.50 0.44 -3.19
N LYS A 32 6.42 0.98 -2.39
CA LYS A 32 6.12 1.48 -1.05
C LYS A 32 5.28 2.72 -1.19
N LEU A 33 4.12 2.70 -0.54
CA LEU A 33 3.22 3.84 -0.53
C LEU A 33 3.77 4.93 0.40
N LYS A 34 3.99 6.14 -0.13
CA LYS A 34 4.40 7.31 0.66
C LYS A 34 3.24 7.80 1.54
N PRO A 35 3.54 8.48 2.67
CA PRO A 35 2.52 9.08 3.52
C PRO A 35 1.78 10.23 2.80
N CYS A 36 0.70 10.70 3.41
CA CYS A 36 -0.10 11.81 2.91
C CYS A 36 0.71 13.12 2.85
N PRO A 37 0.81 13.79 1.69
CA PRO A 37 1.56 15.05 1.56
C PRO A 37 1.05 16.21 2.41
N PHE A 38 -0.21 16.13 2.89
CA PHE A 38 -0.87 17.23 3.57
C PHE A 38 -0.78 17.14 5.09
N CYS A 39 -0.84 15.92 5.64
CA CYS A 39 -0.87 15.71 7.09
C CYS A 39 0.19 14.72 7.59
N GLY A 40 0.99 14.12 6.70
CA GLY A 40 2.00 13.12 7.06
C GLY A 40 1.43 11.78 7.52
N ALA A 41 0.11 11.63 7.63
CA ALA A 41 -0.51 10.38 8.06
C ALA A 41 -0.33 9.27 7.01
N PRO A 42 -0.44 8.00 7.40
CA PRO A 42 -0.35 6.89 6.46
C PRO A 42 -1.40 6.98 5.34
N ALA A 43 -1.09 6.37 4.21
CA ALA A 43 -2.01 6.20 3.10
C ALA A 43 -2.34 4.71 2.93
N LYS A 44 -3.51 4.42 2.37
CA LYS A 44 -3.96 3.05 2.09
C LYS A 44 -4.53 2.96 0.68
N ILE A 45 -4.33 1.82 0.04
CA ILE A 45 -4.96 1.50 -1.25
C ILE A 45 -6.37 1.00 -0.95
N MET A 46 -7.33 1.62 -1.62
CA MET A 46 -8.74 1.28 -1.63
C MET A 46 -9.08 0.69 -2.99
N LYS A 47 -9.97 -0.30 -3.00
CA LYS A 47 -10.42 -0.98 -4.22
C LYS A 47 -11.95 -0.97 -4.25
N GLY A 48 -12.53 -0.62 -5.39
CA GLY A 48 -13.98 -0.56 -5.56
C GLY A 48 -14.37 -0.39 -7.01
N CYS A 49 -15.46 -1.04 -7.44
CA CYS A 49 -16.01 -0.91 -8.79
C CYS A 49 -15.02 -1.21 -9.93
N GLY A 50 -14.00 -2.05 -9.70
CA GLY A 50 -12.96 -2.34 -10.70
C GLY A 50 -11.84 -1.29 -10.78
N GLU A 51 -11.83 -0.32 -9.86
CA GLU A 51 -10.84 0.72 -9.76
C GLU A 51 -10.11 0.68 -8.41
N ASP A 52 -8.86 1.10 -8.43
CA ASP A 52 -7.97 1.25 -7.30
C ASP A 52 -7.63 2.73 -7.11
N TRP A 53 -7.65 3.21 -5.87
CA TRP A 53 -7.19 4.55 -5.51
C TRP A 53 -6.45 4.54 -4.18
N VAL A 54 -5.63 5.55 -3.94
CA VAL A 54 -4.98 5.74 -2.64
C VAL A 54 -5.76 6.77 -1.84
N GLN A 55 -6.02 6.49 -0.57
CA GLN A 55 -6.67 7.40 0.35
C GLN A 55 -5.85 7.56 1.64
N CYS A 56 -5.80 8.79 2.14
CA CYS A 56 -5.26 9.09 3.47
C CYS A 56 -6.11 8.40 4.55
N VAL A 57 -5.47 7.75 5.52
CA VAL A 57 -6.19 7.06 6.61
C VAL A 57 -6.70 8.01 7.69
N ASN A 58 -6.20 9.25 7.72
CA ASN A 58 -6.58 10.22 8.74
C ASN A 58 -7.97 10.80 8.40
N PRO A 59 -9.01 10.60 9.25
CA PRO A 59 -10.35 11.11 8.98
C PRO A 59 -10.42 12.64 8.99
N LYS A 60 -9.45 13.33 9.58
CA LYS A 60 -9.31 14.80 9.51
C LYS A 60 -8.67 15.28 8.21
N CYS A 61 -8.22 14.36 7.34
CA CYS A 61 -7.59 14.64 6.07
C CYS A 61 -8.21 13.76 4.97
N SER A 62 -9.20 14.31 4.26
CA SER A 62 -9.93 13.61 3.19
C SER A 62 -9.16 13.54 1.86
N CYS A 63 -7.83 13.49 1.89
CA CYS A 63 -7.01 13.45 0.68
C CYS A 63 -7.05 12.06 0.03
N CYS A 64 -7.27 12.02 -1.29
CA CYS A 64 -7.22 10.80 -2.09
C CYS A 64 -6.59 11.06 -3.48
N SER A 65 -6.07 9.99 -4.10
CA SER A 65 -5.67 9.99 -5.51
C SER A 65 -6.91 9.87 -6.40
N SER A 66 -6.68 10.07 -7.70
CA SER A 66 -7.65 9.66 -8.71
C SER A 66 -7.79 8.13 -8.73
N MET A 67 -8.93 7.65 -9.25
CA MET A 67 -9.21 6.23 -9.45
C MET A 67 -8.50 5.74 -10.71
N HIS A 68 -7.93 4.54 -10.63
CA HIS A 68 -7.19 3.91 -11.73
C HIS A 68 -7.50 2.43 -11.81
N THR A 69 -7.54 1.87 -13.01
CA THR A 69 -7.70 0.42 -13.21
C THR A 69 -6.49 -0.41 -12.78
N ASN A 70 -5.39 0.25 -12.40
CA ASN A 70 -4.14 -0.38 -11.98
C ASN A 70 -3.65 0.20 -10.66
N THR A 71 -3.59 -0.65 -9.63
CA THR A 71 -3.03 -0.34 -8.30
C THR A 71 -1.67 0.35 -8.39
N GLN A 72 -0.75 -0.12 -9.24
CA GLN A 72 0.60 0.44 -9.36
C GLN A 72 0.57 1.89 -9.85
N MET A 73 -0.28 2.19 -10.84
CA MET A 73 -0.47 3.54 -11.34
C MET A 73 -1.04 4.47 -10.26
N ALA A 74 -1.99 3.98 -9.46
CA ALA A 74 -2.53 4.73 -8.32
C ALA A 74 -1.44 5.05 -7.28
N ILE A 75 -0.56 4.08 -6.97
CA ILE A 75 0.56 4.27 -6.05
C ILE A 75 1.58 5.27 -6.62
N GLU A 76 1.96 5.16 -7.89
CA GLU A 76 2.93 6.05 -8.53
C GLU A 76 2.44 7.51 -8.56
N ILE A 77 1.16 7.71 -8.90
CA ILE A 77 0.54 9.03 -8.92
C ILE A 77 0.47 9.61 -7.51
N TRP A 78 0.11 8.80 -6.51
CA TRP A 78 0.15 9.22 -5.12
C TRP A 78 1.55 9.61 -4.66
N ASN A 79 2.54 8.76 -4.94
CA ASN A 79 3.92 8.96 -4.53
C ASN A 79 4.58 10.18 -5.20
N ARG A 80 4.10 10.59 -6.39
CA ARG A 80 4.51 11.84 -7.04
C ARG A 80 4.01 13.09 -6.30
N ARG A 81 2.86 12.99 -5.62
CA ARG A 81 2.28 14.11 -4.85
C ARG A 81 2.93 14.24 -3.47
N ALA A 82 3.39 13.14 -2.89
CA ALA A 82 4.02 13.12 -1.58
C ALA A 82 5.37 13.85 -1.59
N ARG A 83 5.50 14.88 -0.73
CA ARG A 83 6.78 15.53 -0.43
C ARG A 83 7.71 14.52 0.26
N GLU A 84 9.01 14.64 0.01
CA GLU A 84 10.05 13.77 0.57
C GLU A 84 10.12 13.83 2.10
#